data_AF-A0A497I7B6-F1
#
_entry.id   AF-A0A497I7B6-F1
#
_cell.length_a   1.000
_cell.length_b   1.000
_cell.length_c   1.000
_cell.angle_alpha   90.00
_cell.angle_beta   90.00
_cell.angle_gamma   90.00
#
_symmetry.space_group_name_H-M   'P 1'
#
loop_
_entity.id
_entity.type
_entity.pdbx_description
1 polymer ?
#
loop_
_entity_poly.entity_id
_entity_poly.type
_entity_poly.pdbx_seq_one_letter_code
_entity_poly.pdbx_strand_id
1 'polypeptide(L)'
;MKVLLDTNFMLIPFQEKVDVYEELKFLVPKAELVTLESCVRELERLKKKGALQLMKLKGVKVVRGKGRGTDEQILNYLEEEGAILATLDKELMKKVLKRGQHVITLRQSKKVMLL
;
A
#
# COMPACT_ATOMS: atom_id res chain seq x y z
N MET A 1 -12.60 -5.83 -4.52
CA MET A 1 -11.47 -4.97 -4.95
C MET A 1 -10.38 -5.06 -3.90
N LYS A 2 -9.12 -5.23 -4.31
CA LYS A 2 -7.97 -5.30 -3.39
C LYS A 2 -7.16 -4.00 -3.49
N VAL A 3 -6.71 -3.51 -2.34
CA VAL A 3 -5.79 -2.37 -2.26
C VAL A 3 -4.48 -2.85 -1.64
N LEU A 4 -3.43 -2.86 -2.44
CA LEU A 4 -2.09 -3.27 -2.03
C LEU A 4 -1.36 -2.11 -1.36
N LEU A 5 -1.05 -2.25 -0.08
CA LEU A 5 -0.31 -1.27 0.71
C LEU A 5 1.19 -1.58 0.65
N ASP A 6 2.00 -0.63 0.21
CA ASP A 6 3.45 -0.73 0.35
C ASP A 6 3.92 -0.29 1.76
N THR A 7 5.22 -0.47 2.03
CA THR A 7 5.84 -0.09 3.31
C THR A 7 5.62 1.39 3.61
N ASN A 8 5.83 2.26 2.62
CA ASN A 8 5.78 3.71 2.79
C ASN A 8 4.37 4.19 3.13
N PHE A 9 3.35 3.65 2.48
CA PHE A 9 1.96 3.98 2.73
C PHE A 9 1.51 3.56 4.13
N MET A 10 1.95 2.38 4.60
CA MET A 10 1.67 1.91 5.97
C MET A 10 2.33 2.78 7.06
N LEU A 11 3.35 3.58 6.72
CA LEU A 11 4.05 4.48 7.65
C LEU A 11 3.40 5.86 7.76
N ILE A 12 2.49 6.22 6.84
CA ILE A 12 1.83 7.53 6.82
C ILE A 12 1.17 7.91 8.16
N PRO A 13 0.44 7.02 8.87
CA PRO A 13 -0.16 7.39 10.15
C PRO A 13 0.82 7.92 11.20
N PHE A 14 2.07 7.48 11.13
CA PHE A 14 3.13 7.84 12.07
C PHE A 14 3.93 9.06 11.62
N GLN A 15 4.06 9.27 10.31
CA GLN A 15 4.84 10.38 9.73
C GLN A 15 3.98 11.62 9.53
N GLU A 16 2.81 11.46 8.92
CA GLU A 16 1.93 12.56 8.50
C GLU A 16 0.77 12.81 9.47
N LYS A 17 0.59 11.93 10.45
CA LYS A 17 -0.53 11.95 11.42
C LYS A 17 -1.90 11.93 10.73
N VAL A 18 -2.06 11.04 9.74
CA VAL A 18 -3.28 10.84 8.95
C VAL A 18 -3.76 9.40 9.13
N ASP A 19 -5.04 9.18 9.45
CA ASP A 19 -5.62 7.82 9.41
C ASP A 19 -5.95 7.44 7.96
N VAL A 20 -4.90 7.00 7.24
CA VAL A 20 -5.05 6.57 5.85
C VAL A 20 -5.96 5.35 5.69
N TYR A 21 -6.17 4.56 6.75
CA TYR A 21 -7.06 3.40 6.69
C TYR A 21 -8.53 3.84 6.63
N GLU A 22 -8.91 4.86 7.41
CA GLU A 22 -10.26 5.44 7.31
C GLU A 22 -10.45 6.14 5.96
N GLU A 23 -9.45 6.90 5.52
CA GLU A 23 -9.48 7.55 4.21
C GLU A 23 -9.65 6.54 3.06
N LEU A 24 -8.97 5.39 3.12
CA LEU A 24 -9.15 4.28 2.18
C LEU A 24 -10.57 3.69 2.22
N LYS A 25 -11.18 3.56 3.40
CA LYS A 25 -12.57 3.06 3.52
C LYS A 25 -13.56 3.99 2.83
N PHE A 26 -13.33 5.31 2.87
CA PHE A 26 -14.17 6.27 2.14
C PHE A 26 -13.92 6.23 0.64
N LEU A 27 -12.65 6.16 0.22
CA LEU A 27 -12.29 6.18 -1.21
C LEU A 27 -12.67 4.89 -1.94
N VAL A 28 -12.42 3.74 -1.31
CA VAL A 28 -12.73 2.42 -1.88
C VAL A 28 -13.51 1.60 -0.84
N PRO A 29 -14.83 1.83 -0.71
CA PRO A 29 -15.66 1.11 0.26
C PRO A 29 -15.57 -0.40 0.08
N LYS A 30 -15.49 -1.13 1.20
CA LYS A 30 -15.38 -2.60 1.24
C LYS A 30 -14.11 -3.15 0.54
N ALA A 31 -13.08 -2.33 0.32
CA ALA A 31 -11.79 -2.82 -0.14
C ALA A 31 -11.19 -3.84 0.82
N GLU A 32 -10.60 -4.90 0.26
CA GLU A 32 -9.73 -5.79 1.00
C GLU A 32 -8.32 -5.18 1.01
N LEU A 33 -7.83 -4.84 2.20
CA LEU A 33 -6.48 -4.31 2.36
C LEU A 33 -5.47 -5.46 2.41
N VAL A 34 -4.48 -5.40 1.54
CA VAL A 34 -3.43 -6.43 1.42
C VAL A 34 -2.05 -5.79 1.44
N THR A 35 -1.04 -6.52 1.88
CA THR A 35 0.37 -6.12 1.75
C THR A 35 1.24 -7.34 1.47
N LEU A 36 2.42 -7.13 0.89
CA LEU A 36 3.36 -8.21 0.59
C LEU A 36 4.18 -8.57 1.83
N GLU A 37 4.55 -9.85 1.94
CA GLU A 37 5.55 -10.30 2.94
C GLU A 37 6.87 -9.51 2.87
N SER A 38 7.29 -9.07 1.68
CA SER A 38 8.49 -8.24 1.49
C SER A 38 8.35 -6.87 2.16
N CYS A 39 7.18 -6.24 2.08
CA CYS A 39 6.87 -4.99 2.79
C CYS A 39 6.85 -5.21 4.31
N VAL A 40 6.30 -6.33 4.79
CA VAL A 40 6.33 -6.69 6.22
C VAL A 40 7.77 -6.87 6.71
N ARG A 41 8.61 -7.62 5.99
CA ARG A 41 10.04 -7.78 6.32
C ARG A 41 10.78 -6.45 6.35
N GLU A 42 10.40 -5.52 5.48
CA GLU A 42 10.97 -4.17 5.49
C GLU A 42 10.57 -3.38 6.74
N LEU A 43 9.29 -3.40 7.14
CA LEU A 43 8.84 -2.80 8.40
C LEU A 43 9.58 -3.38 9.62
N GLU A 44 9.80 -4.70 9.64
CA GLU A 44 10.57 -5.39 10.68
C GLU A 44 12.02 -4.93 10.71
N ARG A 45 12.70 -4.88 9.55
CA ARG A 45 14.07 -4.38 9.41
C ARG A 45 14.21 -2.92 9.88
N LEU A 46 13.22 -2.09 9.55
CA LEU A 46 13.14 -0.69 9.97
C LEU A 46 12.70 -0.52 11.43
N LYS A 47 12.46 -1.62 12.17
CA LYS A 47 12.00 -1.66 13.56
C LYS A 47 10.70 -0.87 13.79
N LYS A 48 9.81 -0.85 12.79
CA LYS A 48 8.53 -0.10 12.81
C LYS A 48 7.42 -0.91 13.48
N LYS A 49 7.60 -1.24 14.76
CA LYS A 49 6.64 -2.04 15.56
C LYS A 49 5.21 -1.46 15.54
N GLY A 50 5.09 -0.13 15.60
CA GLY A 50 3.78 0.54 15.56
C GLY A 50 3.02 0.26 14.26
N ALA A 51 3.70 0.30 13.11
CA ALA A 51 3.08 0.01 11.82
C ALA A 51 2.64 -1.45 11.71
N LEU A 52 3.48 -2.39 12.17
CA LEU A 52 3.15 -3.82 12.22
C LEU A 52 1.93 -4.12 13.11
N GLN A 53 1.81 -3.44 14.25
CA GLN A 53 0.65 -3.57 15.14
C GLN A 53 -0.61 -2.96 14.51
N LEU A 54 -0.47 -1.77 13.91
CA LEU A 54 -1.59 -1.06 13.30
C LEU A 54 -2.16 -1.80 12.09
N MET A 55 -1.32 -2.35 11.21
CA MET A 55 -1.80 -3.12 10.07
C MET A 55 -2.57 -4.37 10.50
N LYS A 56 -2.14 -5.04 11.59
CA LYS A 56 -2.85 -6.18 12.18
C LYS A 56 -4.21 -5.75 12.75
N LEU A 57 -4.24 -4.65 13.50
CA LEU A 57 -5.46 -4.09 14.06
C LEU A 57 -6.47 -3.69 12.97
N LYS A 58 -5.98 -3.13 11.86
CA LYS A 58 -6.79 -2.72 10.70
C LYS A 58 -7.12 -3.88 9.75
N GLY A 59 -6.71 -5.12 10.07
CA GLY A 59 -7.05 -6.32 9.31
C GLY A 59 -6.39 -6.44 7.94
N VAL A 60 -5.21 -5.84 7.75
CA VAL A 60 -4.44 -5.95 6.50
C VAL A 60 -3.95 -7.39 6.33
N LYS A 61 -4.32 -8.04 5.24
CA LYS A 61 -3.88 -9.40 4.95
C LYS A 61 -2.47 -9.40 4.36
N VAL A 62 -1.64 -10.33 4.82
CA VAL A 62 -0.29 -10.52 4.27
C VAL A 62 -0.34 -11.59 3.19
N VAL A 63 0.21 -11.29 2.02
CA VAL A 63 0.25 -12.21 0.88
C VAL A 63 1.67 -12.36 0.36
N ARG A 64 1.95 -13.50 -0.26
CA ARG A 64 3.26 -13.78 -0.86
C ARG A 64 3.36 -13.11 -2.24
N GLY A 65 4.41 -12.31 -2.44
CA GLY A 65 4.74 -11.73 -3.73
C GLY A 65 5.59 -12.67 -4.61
N LYS A 66 5.43 -12.57 -5.93
CA LYS A 66 6.26 -13.27 -6.93
C LYS A 66 7.15 -12.27 -7.67
N GLY A 67 8.43 -12.56 -7.84
CA GLY A 67 9.39 -11.68 -8.53
C GLY A 67 10.61 -11.33 -7.70
N ARG A 68 11.62 -10.69 -8.33
CA ARG A 68 12.86 -10.28 -7.69
C ARG A 68 12.71 -8.90 -7.07
N GLY A 69 12.77 -8.86 -5.74
CA GLY A 69 12.63 -7.61 -4.98
C GLY A 69 11.17 -7.13 -4.86
N THR A 70 10.97 -6.09 -4.06
CA THR A 70 9.63 -5.63 -3.67
C THR A 70 8.88 -4.98 -4.83
N ASP A 71 9.52 -4.11 -5.62
CA ASP A 71 8.87 -3.44 -6.77
C ASP A 71 8.34 -4.44 -7.80
N GLU A 72 9.13 -5.46 -8.17
CA GLU A 72 8.69 -6.48 -9.13
C GLU A 72 7.52 -7.28 -8.57
N GLN A 73 7.58 -7.63 -7.28
CA GLN A 73 6.48 -8.31 -6.61
C GLN A 73 5.19 -7.48 -6.57
N ILE A 74 5.31 -6.16 -6.38
CA ILE A 74 4.17 -5.24 -6.46
C ILE A 74 3.57 -5.29 -7.86
N LEU A 75 4.38 -5.06 -8.89
CA LEU A 75 3.89 -5.00 -10.27
C LEU A 75 3.19 -6.30 -10.70
N ASN A 76 3.80 -7.45 -10.38
CA ASN A 76 3.22 -8.76 -10.69
C ASN A 76 1.91 -8.98 -9.92
N TYR A 77 1.84 -8.59 -8.64
CA TYR A 77 0.61 -8.72 -7.86
C TYR A 77 -0.53 -7.86 -8.42
N LEU A 78 -0.25 -6.61 -8.81
CA LEU A 78 -1.25 -5.72 -9.39
C LEU A 78 -1.82 -6.28 -10.70
N GLU A 79 -0.96 -6.93 -11.50
CA GLU A 79 -1.34 -7.54 -12.78
C GLU A 79 -2.17 -8.80 -12.60
N GLU A 80 -1.75 -9.70 -11.70
CA GLU A 80 -2.43 -10.97 -11.43
C GLU A 80 -3.81 -10.76 -10.76
N GLU A 81 -3.91 -9.79 -9.84
CA GLU A 81 -5.08 -9.64 -8.97
C GLU A 81 -6.00 -8.48 -9.36
N GLY A 82 -5.62 -7.67 -10.36
CA GLY A 82 -6.35 -6.45 -10.73
C GLY A 82 -6.48 -5.47 -9.55
N ALA A 83 -5.47 -5.42 -8.69
CA ALA A 83 -5.47 -4.63 -7.47
C ALA A 83 -5.07 -3.15 -7.73
N ILE A 84 -5.35 -2.29 -6.76
CA ILE A 84 -4.93 -0.88 -6.75
C ILE A 84 -3.72 -0.73 -5.83
N LEU A 85 -2.66 -0.06 -6.26
CA LEU A 85 -1.50 0.20 -5.40
C LEU A 85 -1.72 1.43 -4.53
N ALA A 86 -1.53 1.35 -3.21
CA ALA A 86 -1.42 2.51 -2.35
C ALA A 86 0.07 2.79 -2.05
N THR A 87 0.59 3.93 -2.52
CA THR A 87 2.01 4.32 -2.37
C THR A 87 2.21 5.84 -2.33
N LEU A 88 3.32 6.29 -1.74
CA LEU A 88 3.85 7.65 -1.88
C LEU A 88 5.06 7.73 -2.82
N ASP A 89 5.55 6.61 -3.34
CA ASP A 89 6.71 6.57 -4.22
C ASP A 89 6.33 7.06 -5.63
N LYS A 90 6.90 8.21 -6.02
CA LYS A 90 6.62 8.85 -7.31
C LYS A 90 7.14 8.05 -8.50
N GLU A 91 8.22 7.30 -8.34
CA GLU A 91 8.76 6.47 -9.42
C GLU A 91 7.93 5.20 -9.61
N LEU A 92 7.56 4.53 -8.52
CA LEU A 92 6.70 3.36 -8.56
C LEU A 92 5.33 3.71 -9.13
N MET A 93 4.73 4.82 -8.70
CA MET A 93 3.47 5.32 -9.25
C MET A 93 3.55 5.54 -10.77
N LYS A 94 4.62 6.17 -11.27
CA LYS A 94 4.81 6.33 -12.73
C LYS A 94 4.91 5.00 -13.45
N LYS A 95 5.60 4.00 -12.88
CA LYS A 95 5.72 2.66 -13.46
C LYS A 95 4.36 1.96 -13.55
N VAL A 96 3.54 2.06 -12.49
CA VAL A 96 2.21 1.45 -12.40
C VAL A 96 1.22 2.12 -13.36
N LEU A 97 1.14 3.45 -13.36
CA LEU A 97 0.23 4.20 -14.25
C LEU A 97 0.55 3.98 -15.73
N LYS A 98 1.84 3.87 -16.10
CA LYS A 98 2.26 3.53 -17.48
C LYS A 98 1.78 2.16 -17.95
N ARG A 99 1.46 1.24 -17.03
CA ARG A 99 0.90 -0.08 -17.32
C ARG A 99 -0.64 -0.09 -17.34
N GLY A 100 -1.28 1.08 -17.22
CA GLY A 100 -2.75 1.19 -17.18
C GLY A 100 -3.38 0.71 -15.87
N GLN A 101 -2.57 0.58 -14.81
CA GLN A 101 -3.02 0.18 -13.48
C GLN A 101 -3.25 1.41 -12.60
N HIS A 102 -4.04 1.26 -11.54
CA HIS A 102 -4.48 2.38 -10.70
C HIS A 102 -3.60 2.57 -9.45
N VAL A 103 -3.48 3.81 -9.00
CA VAL A 103 -2.70 4.16 -7.80
C VAL A 103 -3.51 5.01 -6.84
N ILE A 104 -3.47 4.68 -5.55
CA ILE A 104 -3.90 5.54 -4.45
C ILE A 104 -2.68 6.22 -3.84
N THR A 105 -2.74 7.53 -3.69
CA THR A 105 -1.67 8.31 -3.04
C THR A 105 -2.26 9.37 -2.10
N LEU A 106 -1.40 10.03 -1.32
CA LEU A 106 -1.81 11.09 -0.37
C LEU A 106 -1.55 12.48 -0.98
N ARG A 107 -2.58 13.32 -1.02
CA ARG A 107 -2.45 14.74 -1.37
C ARG A 107 -1.83 15.54 -0.23
N GLN A 108 -1.28 16.72 -0.54
CA GLN A 108 -0.83 17.69 0.47
C GLN A 108 -1.94 18.07 1.47
N SER A 109 -3.20 18.02 1.05
CA SER A 109 -4.37 18.23 1.92
C SER A 109 -4.65 17.07 2.88
N LYS A 110 -3.76 16.08 2.98
CA LYS A 110 -3.90 14.87 3.83
C LYS A 110 -5.13 14.02 3.48
N LYS A 111 -5.61 14.14 2.24
CA LYS A 111 -6.67 13.32 1.66
C LYS A 111 -6.07 12.30 0.71
N VAL A 112 -6.55 11.05 0.75
CA VAL A 112 -6.18 10.07 -0.26
C VAL A 112 -6.88 10.40 -1.59
N MET A 113 -6.26 10.04 -2.71
CA MET A 113 -6.86 10.15 -4.03
C MET A 113 -6.50 8.97 -4.90
N LEU A 114 -7.40 8.63 -5.83
CA LEU A 114 -7.17 7.65 -6.88
C LEU A 114 -6.63 8.34 -8.15
N LEU A 115 -5.64 7.71 -8.78
CA LEU A 115 -4.98 8.08 -10.03
C LEU A 115 -5.08 6.94 -11.04
#